data_AF-A0A368F5P4-F1
#
_entry.id   AF-A0A368F5P4-F1
#
_cell.length_a   1.000
_cell.length_b   1.000
_cell.length_c   1.000
_cell.angle_alpha   90.00
_cell.angle_beta   90.00
_cell.angle_gamma   90.00
#
_symmetry.space_group_name_H-M   'P 1'
#
loop_
_entity.id
_entity.type
_entity.pdbx_description
1 polymer ?
#
loop_
_entity_poly.entity_id
_entity_poly.type
_entity_poly.pdbx_seq_one_letter_code
_entity_poly.pdbx_strand_id
1 'polypeptide(L)'
;MAILITSAIFLTILVDVLHAAAATGNETKTTTAAPTRKPWPKPNCGNPRLTNKLRDIFLDMHNRFRGSLARGQTQRSAGWGIAPPASLMYRMKYDCNAESYAQQHASSCNTRPLPAYAMPGYKENQHILRTVAISREAAIRNVCGK
;
A
#
# COMPACT_ATOMS: atom_id res chain seq x y z
N MET A 1 -52.27 -16.23 43.46
CA MET A 1 -51.11 -16.96 42.93
C MET A 1 -50.41 -16.08 41.90
N ALA A 2 -49.14 -15.73 42.16
CA ALA A 2 -48.06 -15.31 41.24
C ALA A 2 -48.41 -14.29 40.14
N ILE A 3 -48.03 -13.00 40.18
CA ILE A 3 -46.69 -12.37 40.21
C ILE A 3 -45.65 -13.03 39.27
N LEU A 4 -45.09 -12.21 38.36
CA LEU A 4 -43.81 -12.37 37.62
C LEU A 4 -43.81 -13.18 36.30
N ILE A 5 -44.21 -12.59 35.16
CA ILE A 5 -43.60 -12.95 33.85
C ILE A 5 -43.35 -11.73 32.92
N THR A 6 -43.57 -10.48 33.39
CA THR A 6 -43.26 -9.28 32.59
C THR A 6 -41.77 -8.85 32.66
N SER A 7 -40.90 -9.67 33.27
CA SER A 7 -39.51 -9.29 33.63
C SER A 7 -38.41 -10.02 32.85
N ALA A 8 -38.70 -10.81 31.81
CA ALA A 8 -37.71 -11.72 31.21
C ALA A 8 -37.21 -11.38 29.79
N ILE A 9 -37.79 -10.41 29.07
CA ILE A 9 -37.38 -10.16 27.67
C ILE A 9 -36.73 -8.78 27.48
N PHE A 10 -36.93 -7.83 28.40
CA PHE A 10 -36.24 -6.54 28.36
C PHE A 10 -34.74 -6.60 28.73
N LEU A 11 -34.23 -7.78 29.11
CA LEU A 11 -32.83 -7.99 29.50
C LEU A 11 -31.95 -8.62 28.41
N THR A 12 -32.47 -8.88 27.21
CA THR A 12 -31.67 -9.42 26.09
C THR A 12 -31.23 -8.40 25.05
N ILE A 13 -31.59 -7.11 25.22
CA ILE A 13 -31.29 -6.04 24.24
C ILE A 13 -30.21 -5.06 24.74
N LEU A 14 -29.61 -5.30 25.91
CA LEU A 14 -28.65 -4.37 26.55
C LEU A 14 -27.26 -4.97 26.88
N VAL A 15 -26.97 -6.23 26.50
CA VAL A 15 -25.65 -6.86 26.79
C VAL A 15 -24.74 -6.97 25.55
N ASP A 16 -25.20 -6.59 24.35
CA ASP A 16 -24.33 -6.59 23.15
C ASP A 16 -23.47 -5.31 23.00
N VAL A 17 -23.41 -4.46 24.03
CA VAL A 17 -22.51 -3.29 24.09
C VAL A 17 -21.48 -3.45 25.21
N LEU A 18 -20.60 -4.45 25.09
CA LEU A 18 -19.22 -4.33 25.57
C LEU A 18 -18.38 -5.51 25.04
N HIS A 19 -17.17 -5.21 24.57
CA HIS A 19 -16.19 -6.11 23.94
C HIS A 19 -16.20 -6.17 22.40
N ALA A 20 -16.10 -5.00 21.76
CA ALA A 20 -15.28 -4.90 20.57
C ALA A 20 -13.81 -5.19 20.98
N ALA A 21 -13.40 -6.45 20.89
CA ALA A 21 -11.99 -6.81 20.97
C ALA A 21 -11.27 -6.10 19.82
N ALA A 22 -10.39 -5.17 20.16
CA ALA A 22 -9.45 -4.59 19.23
C ALA A 22 -8.63 -5.74 18.63
N ALA A 23 -8.92 -6.09 17.38
CA ALA A 23 -8.02 -6.88 16.57
C ALA A 23 -6.76 -6.04 16.35
N THR A 24 -5.80 -6.17 17.26
CA THR A 24 -4.42 -5.81 17.00
C THR A 24 -4.01 -6.64 15.79
N GLY A 25 -3.96 -5.99 14.63
CA GLY A 25 -3.37 -6.55 13.44
C GLY A 25 -1.94 -6.93 13.78
N ASN A 26 -1.75 -8.19 14.13
CA ASN A 26 -0.45 -8.79 14.33
C ASN A 26 0.22 -8.72 12.96
N GLU A 27 1.08 -7.72 12.80
CA GLU A 27 1.89 -7.51 11.62
C GLU A 27 2.68 -8.81 11.46
N THR A 28 2.20 -9.67 10.55
CA THR A 28 2.87 -10.92 10.23
C THR A 28 4.16 -10.51 9.56
N LYS A 29 5.21 -10.35 10.37
CA LYS A 29 6.59 -10.21 9.95
C LYS A 29 6.98 -11.54 9.34
N THR A 30 6.56 -11.74 8.08
CA THR A 30 7.02 -12.82 7.23
C THR A 30 8.54 -12.79 7.28
N THR A 31 9.13 -13.84 7.86
CA THR A 31 10.58 -14.07 7.94
C THR A 31 11.12 -14.18 6.52
N THR A 32 11.41 -13.02 5.92
CA THR A 32 12.18 -12.90 4.69
C THR A 32 13.64 -12.89 5.11
N ALA A 33 14.45 -13.75 4.50
CA ALA A 33 15.91 -13.74 4.67
C ALA A 33 16.43 -12.30 4.59
N ALA A 34 17.34 -11.93 5.50
CA ALA A 34 17.88 -10.59 5.59
C ALA A 34 18.38 -10.12 4.21
N PRO A 35 18.10 -8.87 3.79
CA PRO A 35 18.56 -8.37 2.52
C PRO A 35 20.08 -8.42 2.46
N THR A 36 20.63 -9.19 1.52
CA THR A 36 22.08 -9.34 1.33
C THR A 36 22.76 -8.07 0.82
N ARG A 37 21.99 -7.08 0.37
CA ARG A 37 22.48 -5.78 -0.10
C ARG A 37 22.11 -4.68 0.89
N LYS A 38 23.05 -3.75 1.11
CA LYS A 38 22.82 -2.56 1.93
C LYS A 38 21.57 -1.79 1.45
N PRO A 39 20.80 -1.18 2.37
CA PRO A 39 19.72 -0.26 2.02
C PRO A 39 20.23 0.81 1.05
N TRP A 40 19.37 1.26 0.15
CA TRP A 40 19.71 2.43 -0.66
C TRP A 40 19.90 3.65 0.26
N PRO A 41 20.81 4.58 -0.09
CA PRO A 41 20.89 5.84 0.64
C PRO A 41 19.54 6.56 0.56
N LYS A 42 19.20 7.29 1.63
CA LYS A 42 17.94 8.03 1.70
C LYS A 42 17.90 9.06 0.56
N PRO A 43 16.83 9.07 -0.27
CA PRO A 43 16.69 10.05 -1.34
C PRO A 43 16.54 11.46 -0.75
N ASN A 44 17.17 12.44 -1.38
CA ASN A 44 17.00 13.86 -1.04
C ASN A 44 16.54 14.61 -2.30
N CYS A 45 15.22 14.75 -2.46
CA CYS A 45 14.62 15.32 -3.66
C CYS A 45 14.22 16.80 -3.50
N GLY A 46 14.57 17.44 -2.39
CA GLY A 46 14.32 18.87 -2.13
C GLY A 46 12.85 19.27 -1.95
N ASN A 47 11.90 18.43 -2.36
CA ASN A 47 10.47 18.72 -2.30
C ASN A 47 9.88 18.35 -0.92
N PRO A 48 9.27 19.31 -0.19
CA PRO A 48 8.70 19.06 1.13
C PRO A 48 7.34 18.34 1.10
N ARG A 49 6.65 18.28 -0.04
CA ARG A 49 5.32 17.66 -0.16
C ARG A 49 5.37 16.13 0.00
N LEU A 50 6.48 15.52 -0.40
CA LEU A 50 6.77 14.11 -0.19
C LEU A 50 7.86 13.98 0.87
N THR A 51 7.52 13.37 2.00
CA THR A 51 8.50 13.14 3.07
C THR A 51 9.31 11.87 2.77
N ASN A 52 10.50 11.73 3.36
CA ASN A 52 11.31 10.52 3.22
C ASN A 52 10.55 9.26 3.65
N LYS A 53 9.67 9.37 4.65
CA LYS A 53 8.78 8.28 5.06
C LYS A 53 7.88 7.81 3.92
N LEU A 54 7.27 8.74 3.16
CA LEU A 54 6.42 8.39 2.02
C LEU A 54 7.25 7.79 0.87
N ARG A 55 8.45 8.33 0.62
CA ARG A 55 9.40 7.80 -0.37
C ARG A 55 9.79 6.35 -0.04
N ASP A 56 10.06 6.07 1.23
CA ASP A 56 10.41 4.74 1.71
C ASP A 56 9.24 3.77 1.53
N ILE A 57 8.00 4.18 1.82
CA ILE A 57 6.80 3.34 1.60
C ILE A 57 6.67 2.98 0.11
N PHE A 58 6.80 3.95 -0.80
CA PHE A 58 6.75 3.66 -2.24
C PHE A 58 7.84 2.67 -2.66
N LEU A 59 9.08 2.90 -2.26
CA LEU A 59 10.22 2.09 -2.68
C LEU A 59 10.19 0.68 -2.09
N ASP A 60 9.90 0.57 -0.80
CA ASP A 60 9.85 -0.70 -0.07
C ASP A 60 8.77 -1.61 -0.65
N MET A 61 7.58 -1.07 -0.82
CA MET A 61 6.44 -1.82 -1.33
C MET A 61 6.69 -2.36 -2.74
N HIS A 62 7.19 -1.54 -3.67
CA HIS A 62 7.57 -2.01 -5.00
C HIS A 62 8.63 -3.12 -4.92
N ASN A 63 9.67 -2.94 -4.11
CA ASN A 63 10.73 -3.93 -3.97
C ASN A 63 10.27 -5.22 -3.28
N ARG A 64 9.33 -5.13 -2.33
CA ARG A 64 8.71 -6.28 -1.68
C ARG A 64 7.90 -7.11 -2.67
N PHE A 65 7.04 -6.48 -3.47
CA PHE A 65 6.27 -7.18 -4.50
C PHE A 65 7.17 -7.78 -5.58
N ARG A 66 8.15 -7.03 -6.08
CA ARG A 66 9.16 -7.53 -7.02
C ARG A 66 9.94 -8.71 -6.45
N GLY A 67 10.31 -8.67 -5.17
CA GLY A 67 10.99 -9.77 -4.48
C GLY A 67 10.11 -10.99 -4.23
N SER A 68 8.80 -10.80 -4.01
CA SER A 68 7.83 -11.91 -3.95
C SER A 68 7.64 -12.56 -5.33
N LEU A 69 7.52 -11.74 -6.38
CA LEU A 69 7.39 -12.20 -7.77
C LEU A 69 8.65 -12.97 -8.22
N ALA A 70 9.84 -12.43 -7.95
CA ALA A 70 11.10 -13.07 -8.30
C ALA A 70 11.26 -14.47 -7.70
N ARG A 71 10.68 -14.70 -6.52
CA ARG A 71 10.68 -15.99 -5.82
C ARG A 71 9.50 -16.90 -6.19
N GLY A 72 8.60 -16.47 -7.07
CA GLY A 72 7.41 -17.24 -7.45
C GLY A 72 6.46 -17.52 -6.28
N GLN A 73 6.28 -16.54 -5.38
CA GLN A 73 5.52 -16.74 -4.14
C GLN A 73 4.03 -16.36 -4.27
N THR A 74 3.69 -15.11 -3.97
CA THR A 74 2.28 -14.72 -3.71
C THR A 74 1.62 -13.98 -4.86
N GLN A 75 2.38 -13.64 -5.90
CA GLN A 75 1.88 -12.84 -7.01
C GLN A 75 1.11 -13.73 -7.98
N ARG A 76 -0.16 -13.43 -8.21
CA ARG A 76 -0.98 -14.19 -9.15
C ARG A 76 -0.87 -13.60 -10.55
N SER A 77 -0.73 -14.48 -11.55
CA SER A 77 -0.90 -14.13 -12.96
C SER A 77 -2.39 -14.25 -13.28
N ALA A 78 -2.97 -13.24 -13.94
CA ALA A 78 -4.41 -13.07 -14.17
C ALA A 78 -5.17 -14.36 -14.58
N GLY A 79 -5.65 -15.12 -13.60
CA GLY A 79 -6.37 -16.40 -13.80
C GLY A 79 -5.49 -17.65 -13.98
N TRP A 80 -4.18 -17.50 -14.14
CA TRP A 80 -3.23 -18.60 -14.44
C TRP A 80 -2.52 -19.17 -13.21
N GLY A 81 -2.98 -18.82 -12.01
CA GLY A 81 -2.35 -19.22 -10.75
C GLY A 81 -1.21 -18.28 -10.34
N ILE A 82 -0.21 -18.81 -9.64
CA ILE A 82 0.94 -18.03 -9.17
C ILE A 82 1.88 -17.76 -10.35
N ALA A 83 2.36 -16.53 -10.47
CA ALA A 83 3.31 -16.13 -11.50
C ALA A 83 4.63 -16.91 -11.34
N PRO A 84 5.23 -17.40 -12.44
CA PRO A 84 6.50 -18.12 -12.37
C PRO A 84 7.61 -17.21 -11.82
N PRO A 85 8.59 -17.78 -11.10
CA PRO A 85 9.72 -17.02 -10.59
C PRO A 85 10.51 -16.37 -11.74
N ALA A 86 10.96 -15.13 -11.53
CA ALA A 86 11.76 -14.42 -12.51
C ALA A 86 13.25 -14.73 -12.31
N SER A 87 13.95 -15.12 -13.38
CA SER A 87 15.40 -15.34 -13.36
C SER A 87 16.20 -14.07 -13.06
N LEU A 88 15.68 -12.91 -13.46
CA LEU A 88 16.33 -11.62 -13.25
C LEU A 88 15.30 -10.52 -12.95
N MET A 89 15.27 -10.08 -11.69
CA MET A 89 14.39 -8.99 -11.24
C MET A 89 15.21 -7.92 -10.52
N TYR A 90 15.41 -6.78 -11.17
CA TYR A 90 16.21 -5.69 -10.59
C TYR A 90 15.51 -5.03 -9.39
N ARG A 91 16.29 -4.72 -8.35
CA ARG A 91 15.84 -3.89 -7.23
C ARG A 91 15.70 -2.45 -7.69
N MET A 92 14.53 -1.85 -7.49
CA MET A 92 14.30 -0.44 -7.79
C MET A 92 15.10 0.45 -6.83
N LYS A 93 15.60 1.57 -7.35
CA LYS A 93 16.23 2.66 -6.62
C LYS A 93 15.34 3.90 -6.79
N TYR A 94 15.20 4.69 -5.73
CA TYR A 94 14.43 5.93 -5.80
C TYR A 94 15.13 6.96 -6.70
N ASP A 95 14.37 7.65 -7.54
CA ASP A 95 14.86 8.69 -8.45
C ASP A 95 14.02 9.97 -8.26
N CYS A 96 14.70 11.07 -7.96
CA CYS A 96 14.06 12.36 -7.72
C CYS A 96 13.50 13.02 -8.99
N ASN A 97 14.04 12.68 -10.17
CA ASN A 97 13.47 13.16 -11.43
C ASN A 97 12.09 12.54 -11.66
N ALA A 98 11.96 11.23 -11.43
CA ALA A 98 10.68 10.53 -11.48
C ALA A 98 9.67 11.11 -10.48
N GLU A 99 10.09 11.42 -9.25
CA GLU A 99 9.25 12.11 -8.26
C GLU A 99 8.76 13.46 -8.77
N SER A 100 9.65 14.26 -9.37
CA SER A 100 9.31 15.59 -9.88
C SER A 100 8.22 15.51 -10.95
N TYR A 101 8.38 14.62 -11.94
CA TYR A 101 7.37 14.42 -12.98
C TYR A 101 6.03 13.94 -12.41
N ALA A 102 6.06 12.95 -11.52
CA ALA A 102 4.85 12.43 -10.89
C ALA A 102 4.14 13.50 -10.04
N GLN A 103 4.87 14.34 -9.32
CA GLN A 103 4.29 15.44 -8.55
C GLN A 103 3.70 16.54 -9.43
N GLN A 104 4.41 16.92 -10.50
CA GLN A 104 3.88 17.88 -11.48
C GLN A 104 2.56 17.35 -12.06
N HIS A 105 2.52 16.08 -12.43
CA HIS A 105 1.30 15.50 -12.97
C HIS A 105 0.17 15.44 -11.93
N ALA A 106 0.45 14.90 -10.74
CA ALA A 106 -0.53 14.81 -9.66
C ALA A 106 -1.07 16.20 -9.24
N SER A 107 -0.23 17.24 -9.30
CA SER A 107 -0.63 18.62 -8.97
C SER A 107 -1.53 19.26 -10.03
N SER A 108 -1.50 18.78 -11.27
CA SER A 108 -2.38 19.24 -12.35
C SER A 108 -3.81 18.71 -12.24
N CYS A 109 -4.04 17.71 -11.37
CA CYS A 109 -5.31 16.99 -11.23
C CYS A 109 -5.82 16.38 -12.56
N ASN A 110 -4.94 16.19 -13.55
CA ASN A 110 -5.28 15.53 -14.79
C ASN A 110 -5.29 14.00 -14.59
N THR A 111 -6.37 13.36 -15.04
CA THR A 111 -6.57 11.91 -14.91
C THR A 111 -6.08 11.14 -16.14
N ARG A 112 -5.56 11.84 -17.14
CA ARG A 112 -5.01 11.25 -18.36
C ARG A 112 -3.51 10.98 -18.17
N PRO A 113 -2.98 9.85 -18.64
CA PRO A 113 -1.54 9.61 -18.72
C PRO A 113 -0.79 10.77 -19.38
N LEU A 114 0.33 11.18 -18.77
CA LEU A 114 1.23 12.10 -19.44
C LEU A 114 1.79 11.45 -20.71
N PRO A 115 1.94 12.21 -21.80
CA PRO A 115 2.55 11.70 -23.01
C PRO A 115 4.04 11.41 -22.77
N ALA A 116 4.61 10.44 -23.49
CA ALA A 116 5.99 9.99 -23.26
C ALA A 116 7.05 11.10 -23.37
N TYR A 117 6.81 12.11 -24.21
CA TYR A 117 7.71 13.25 -24.35
C TYR A 117 7.76 14.14 -23.10
N ALA A 118 6.70 14.16 -22.28
CA ALA A 118 6.64 14.95 -21.05
C ALA A 118 7.44 14.29 -19.90
N MET A 119 7.80 13.02 -20.05
CA MET A 119 8.60 12.27 -19.08
C MET A 119 9.64 11.39 -19.80
N PRO A 120 10.69 11.97 -20.41
CA PRO A 120 11.64 11.22 -21.22
C PRO A 120 12.32 10.11 -20.42
N GLY A 121 12.13 8.86 -20.85
CA GLY A 121 12.71 7.68 -20.19
C GLY A 121 11.94 7.17 -18.96
N TYR A 122 10.81 7.77 -18.61
CA TYR A 122 9.97 7.34 -17.49
C TYR A 122 8.58 6.89 -17.96
N LYS A 123 7.94 6.05 -17.14
CA LYS A 123 6.55 5.61 -17.31
C LYS A 123 5.79 5.86 -16.02
N GLU A 124 4.49 6.00 -16.13
CA GLU A 124 3.62 6.37 -15.03
C GLU A 124 2.54 5.32 -14.77
N ASN A 125 2.28 5.06 -13.48
CA ASN A 125 1.08 4.39 -13.01
C ASN A 125 0.24 5.41 -12.23
N GLN A 126 -1.06 5.48 -12.53
CA GLN A 126 -2.00 6.39 -11.87
C GLN A 126 -3.04 5.61 -11.09
N HIS A 127 -3.40 6.13 -9.92
CA HIS A 127 -4.48 5.59 -9.12
C HIS A 127 -5.23 6.73 -8.44
N ILE A 128 -6.53 6.83 -8.71
CA ILE A 128 -7.39 7.89 -8.22
C ILE A 128 -8.38 7.27 -7.24
N LEU A 129 -8.32 7.73 -5.99
CA LEU A 129 -9.30 7.37 -4.97
C LEU A 129 -10.50 8.31 -5.07
N ARG A 130 -11.71 7.78 -4.92
CA ARG A 130 -12.94 8.58 -4.91
C ARG A 130 -13.15 9.35 -3.59
N THR A 131 -12.31 9.11 -2.58
CA THR A 131 -12.41 9.74 -1.27
C THR A 131 -11.16 10.57 -0.98
N VAL A 132 -11.39 11.75 -0.38
CA VAL A 132 -10.34 12.64 0.13
C VAL A 132 -10.12 12.49 1.64
N ALA A 133 -10.99 11.73 2.33
CA ALA A 133 -10.92 11.48 3.76
C ALA A 133 -9.95 10.33 4.11
N ILE A 134 -8.76 10.32 3.51
CA ILE A 134 -7.73 9.30 3.72
C ILE A 134 -6.36 9.97 3.87
N SER A 135 -5.53 9.46 4.78
CA SER A 135 -4.16 9.96 4.93
C SER A 135 -3.31 9.58 3.71
N ARG A 136 -2.24 10.34 3.45
CA ARG A 136 -1.34 10.06 2.33
C ARG A 136 -0.70 8.68 2.45
N GLU A 137 -0.29 8.28 3.65
CA GLU A 137 0.26 6.95 3.91
C GLU A 137 -0.76 5.84 3.62
N ALA A 138 -2.01 6.02 4.05
CA ALA A 138 -3.07 5.05 3.82
C ALA A 138 -3.45 4.98 2.33
N ALA A 139 -3.47 6.12 1.64
CA ALA A 139 -3.70 6.18 0.20
C ALA A 139 -2.62 5.39 -0.56
N ILE A 140 -1.34 5.61 -0.25
CA ILE A 140 -0.22 4.90 -0.89
C ILE A 140 -0.33 3.38 -0.67
N ARG A 141 -0.62 2.95 0.56
CA ARG A 141 -0.80 1.52 0.86
C ARG A 141 -2.01 0.92 0.16
N ASN A 142 -3.08 1.68 -0.02
CA ASN A 142 -4.27 1.21 -0.73
C ASN A 142 -3.97 0.93 -2.21
N VAL A 143 -3.21 1.82 -2.87
CA VAL A 143 -2.90 1.71 -4.31
C VAL A 143 -2.16 0.41 -4.61
N CYS A 144 -1.19 0.07 -3.79
CA CYS A 144 -0.26 -1.02 -4.08
C CYS A 144 -0.55 -2.30 -3.29
N GLY A 145 -1.61 -2.33 -2.47
CA GLY A 145 -2.08 -3.54 -1.79
C GLY A 145 -3.08 -4.37 -2.61
N LYS A 146 -3.26 -4.05 -3.89
CA LYS A 146 -4.14 -4.76 -4.83
C LYS A 146 -3.43 -5.84 -5.64
#